data_AF-A0A931FT34-F1
#
_entry.id   AF-A0A931FT34-F1
#
_cell.length_a   1.000
_cell.length_b   1.000
_cell.length_c   1.000
_cell.angle_alpha   90.00
_cell.angle_beta   90.00
_cell.angle_gamma   90.00
#
_symmetry.space_group_name_H-M   'P 1'
#
loop_
_entity.id
_entity.type
_entity.pdbx_description
1 polymer ?
#
loop_
_entity_poly.entity_id
_entity_poly.type
_entity_poly.pdbx_seq_one_letter_code
_entity_poly.pdbx_strand_id
1 'polypeptide(L)'
;MAQLYFRQTTVYEELHTPLSLYQLHQQIREELEMAFPESYWVVAEVAQVTADRRKGHCYLTLVDKGDDARQILAQARATIWNARYQMLSRYFEEKTGQQLKAGLKILLQATVRFHELYGLSLDITNIDPNYTIGDLARQRQETLKRLEAEGLLEANKALELPLVPQRLAIISSATAAGYQDFIHQLHQNTFGYTFETTLFPATVQGNEAPASVSRAMALIAKYKDSFDAIVLIRGGGSQTDLSCFDDYHIAAAIGHSPLPVLTGIGHERDESLADLVAHTRLKTPTAVASFLLDTFQAAEETADGLYDSIRMFSAQQLKLTDDRLERLGLRFTNQTKALLQAGKDRLEQLSRGLLLKPKVYLEAQKCHTSDLEKDIGAQTKDLLHAREIYLQELSVCVEGKSQRYLHLKEHDLNHLVHCLETEAKDKLKQKQLHFVKYGDKLQYETQHKLQHENHRLKLQEMSIEANNPEKLLLRGYTLTLVNGRIIKSIKETKNGDVIQTRMQDGTLHSMVVNIDEDDE
;
A
#
# COMPACT_ATOMS: atom_id res chain seq x y z
N MET A 1 46.20 61.81 56.53
CA MET A 1 47.16 62.93 56.54
C MET A 1 47.09 63.65 57.87
N ALA A 2 47.79 63.14 58.89
CA ALA A 2 48.06 63.89 60.12
C ALA A 2 49.47 64.45 59.97
N GLN A 3 49.59 65.77 59.86
CA GLN A 3 50.87 66.46 59.80
C GLN A 3 51.62 66.27 61.12
N LEU A 4 52.70 65.47 61.09
CA LEU A 4 53.73 65.47 62.12
C LEU A 4 54.47 66.82 62.04
N TYR A 5 54.01 67.80 62.81
CA TYR A 5 54.77 69.01 63.08
C TYR A 5 55.98 68.62 63.95
N PHE A 6 57.14 68.46 63.33
CA PHE A 6 58.42 68.51 64.04
C PHE A 6 58.54 69.90 64.67
N ARG A 7 58.51 69.98 66.00
CA ARG A 7 58.86 71.20 66.74
C ARG A 7 60.34 71.50 66.50
N GLN A 8 60.66 72.30 65.48
CA GLN A 8 61.92 73.05 65.45
C GLN A 8 61.81 74.16 66.51
N THR A 9 62.18 73.83 67.74
CA THR A 9 62.36 74.83 68.80
C THR A 9 63.86 74.98 69.03
N THR A 10 64.43 76.02 68.42
CA THR A 10 65.61 76.78 68.87
C THR A 10 66.58 76.08 69.83
N VAL A 11 67.56 75.35 69.28
CA VAL A 11 68.89 75.14 69.88
C VAL A 11 69.90 75.11 68.73
N TYR A 12 70.42 76.27 68.34
CA TYR A 12 71.42 76.38 67.25
C TYR A 12 72.76 76.98 67.73
N GLU A 13 73.03 77.03 69.05
CA GLU A 13 74.25 77.67 69.58
C GLU A 13 75.08 76.86 70.60
N GLU A 14 74.89 75.54 70.74
CA GLU A 14 75.83 74.67 71.48
C GLU A 14 76.23 73.44 70.66
N LEU A 15 77.13 73.62 69.68
CA LEU A 15 77.61 72.53 68.82
C LEU A 15 79.14 72.53 68.68
N HIS A 16 79.88 72.63 69.78
CA HIS A 16 81.34 72.44 69.77
C HIS A 16 81.91 71.76 71.04
N THR A 17 81.32 70.64 71.43
CA THR A 17 82.02 69.59 72.21
C THR A 17 81.88 68.25 71.47
N PRO A 18 82.97 67.50 71.22
CA PRO A 18 82.86 66.21 70.55
C PRO A 18 82.13 65.22 71.47
N LEU A 19 80.95 64.78 71.06
CA LEU A 19 80.20 63.73 71.75
C LEU A 19 80.88 62.38 71.54
N SER A 20 80.97 61.58 72.60
CA SER A 20 81.32 60.17 72.46
C SER A 20 80.20 59.40 71.76
N LEU A 21 80.54 58.29 71.08
CA LEU A 21 79.55 57.42 70.42
C LEU A 21 78.44 56.96 71.39
N TYR A 22 78.80 56.73 72.65
CA TYR A 22 77.84 56.39 73.70
C TYR A 22 76.88 57.54 74.02
N GLN A 23 77.38 58.77 74.18
CA GLN A 23 76.54 59.95 74.44
C GLN A 23 75.59 60.25 73.27
N LEU A 24 76.07 60.07 72.03
CA LEU A 24 75.22 60.22 70.84
C LEU A 24 74.09 59.16 70.82
N HIS A 25 74.41 57.89 71.08
CA HIS A 25 73.41 56.82 71.14
C HIS A 25 72.42 57.00 72.31
N GLN A 26 72.87 57.54 73.42
CA GLN A 26 72.02 57.86 74.56
C GLN A 26 71.01 58.96 74.21
N GLN A 27 71.45 60.05 73.56
CA GLN A 27 70.55 61.11 73.10
C GLN A 27 69.52 60.57 72.10
N ILE A 28 69.94 59.71 71.17
CA ILE A 28 69.02 59.06 70.21
C ILE A 28 67.96 58.24 70.96
N ARG A 29 68.34 57.48 72.00
CA ARG A 29 67.38 56.71 72.80
C ARG A 29 66.38 57.62 73.51
N GLU A 30 66.85 58.66 74.20
CA GLU A 30 66.00 59.56 74.98
C GLU A 30 64.99 60.32 74.09
N GLU A 31 65.44 60.80 72.92
CA GLU A 31 64.55 61.43 71.94
C GLU A 31 63.54 60.44 71.34
N LEU A 32 63.95 59.20 71.06
CA LEU A 32 63.04 58.16 70.57
C LEU A 32 62.00 57.76 71.64
N GLU A 33 62.38 57.66 72.90
CA GLU A 33 61.46 57.34 74.01
C GLU A 33 60.45 58.47 74.27
N MET A 34 60.83 59.72 74.05
CA MET A 34 59.90 60.86 74.16
C MET A 34 59.01 61.05 72.94
N ALA A 35 59.52 60.79 71.74
CA ALA A 35 58.79 61.03 70.48
C ALA A 35 57.78 59.93 70.13
N PHE A 36 58.02 58.69 70.57
CA PHE A 36 57.15 57.55 70.26
C PHE A 36 56.30 57.15 71.50
N PRO A 37 54.96 57.03 71.41
CA PRO A 37 54.11 56.42 72.43
C PRO A 37 54.49 54.98 72.73
N GLU A 38 54.01 54.49 73.88
CA GLU A 38 54.41 53.22 74.48
C GLU A 38 54.23 51.99 73.57
N SER A 39 53.29 52.01 72.62
CA SER A 39 53.14 50.93 71.64
C SER A 39 52.42 51.37 70.37
N TYR A 40 52.75 50.71 69.26
CA TYR A 40 52.14 50.93 67.94
C TYR A 40 51.77 49.63 67.26
N TRP A 41 50.67 49.67 66.50
CA TRP A 41 50.33 48.62 65.56
C TRP A 41 51.05 48.82 64.24
N VAL A 42 51.81 47.81 63.83
CA VAL A 42 52.64 47.81 62.63
C VAL A 42 52.28 46.58 61.80
N VAL A 43 52.09 46.77 60.50
CA VAL A 43 51.96 45.67 59.54
C VAL A 43 53.34 45.38 58.99
N ALA A 44 53.79 44.13 59.06
CA ALA A 44 55.04 43.70 58.46
C ALA A 44 55.00 42.22 58.07
N GLU A 45 55.82 41.84 57.10
CA GLU A 45 56.06 40.44 56.77
C GLU A 45 57.27 39.91 57.55
N VAL A 46 57.16 38.70 58.08
CA VAL A 46 58.25 38.03 58.77
C VAL A 46 59.24 37.49 57.74
N ALA A 47 60.43 38.10 57.60
CA ALA A 47 61.47 37.59 56.70
C ALA A 47 62.20 36.38 57.29
N GLN A 48 62.48 36.40 58.59
CA GLN A 48 63.19 35.32 59.26
C GLN A 48 62.77 35.22 60.72
N VAL A 49 62.64 33.98 61.21
CA VAL A 49 62.36 33.65 62.61
C VAL A 49 63.54 32.88 63.17
N THR A 50 64.15 33.41 64.24
CA THR A 50 65.20 32.72 65.00
C THR A 50 64.73 32.59 66.44
N ALA A 51 64.20 31.42 66.79
CA ALA A 51 63.82 31.09 68.15
C ALA A 51 65.05 30.54 68.90
N ASP A 52 65.53 31.25 69.91
CA ASP A 52 66.64 30.76 70.75
C ASP A 52 66.09 29.73 71.76
N ARG A 53 66.34 28.44 71.47
CA ARG A 53 65.90 27.31 72.30
C ARG A 53 66.51 27.32 73.71
N ARG A 54 67.58 28.08 73.99
CA ARG A 54 68.25 28.12 75.30
C ARG A 54 67.74 29.23 76.22
N LYS A 55 67.33 30.38 75.67
CA LYS A 55 66.87 31.55 76.45
C LYS A 55 65.36 31.84 76.31
N GLY A 56 64.69 31.19 75.37
CA GLY A 56 63.25 31.28 75.16
C GLY A 56 62.79 32.59 74.50
N HIS A 57 63.70 33.44 74.00
CA HIS A 57 63.37 34.63 73.22
C HIS A 57 63.24 34.28 71.74
N CYS A 58 62.33 34.98 71.04
CA CYS A 58 62.18 34.87 69.60
C CYS A 58 62.64 36.15 68.93
N TYR A 59 63.68 36.04 68.09
CA TYR A 59 64.18 37.13 67.28
C TYR A 59 63.59 37.03 65.87
N LEU A 60 63.00 38.13 65.43
CA LEU A 60 62.32 38.24 64.15
C LEU A 60 63.02 39.31 63.31
N THR A 61 63.15 39.04 62.02
CA THR A 61 63.45 40.09 61.04
C THR A 61 62.16 40.39 60.30
N LEU A 62 61.70 41.63 60.42
CA LEU A 62 60.49 42.12 59.79
C LEU A 62 60.88 42.91 58.54
N VAL A 63 60.15 42.70 57.46
CA VAL A 63 60.29 43.44 56.21
C VAL A 63 58.94 43.95 55.76
N ASP A 64 58.94 45.11 55.12
CA ASP A 64 57.80 45.61 54.37
C ASP A 64 58.12 45.51 52.89
N LYS A 65 57.36 44.68 52.17
CA LYS A 65 57.43 44.56 50.72
C LYS A 65 56.23 45.32 50.17
N GLY A 66 56.48 46.25 49.26
CA GLY A 66 55.39 46.96 48.57
C GLY A 66 54.60 46.02 47.66
N ASP A 67 53.81 46.60 46.74
CA ASP A 67 53.02 45.80 45.77
C ASP A 67 53.90 44.91 44.87
N ASP A 68 55.19 45.19 44.78
CA ASP A 68 56.17 44.37 44.05
C ASP A 68 57.03 43.53 45.01
N ALA A 69 56.79 42.21 45.03
CA ALA A 69 57.35 41.27 46.00
C ALA A 69 58.90 41.17 46.02
N ARG A 70 59.59 41.81 45.06
CA ARG A 70 61.05 41.85 44.99
C ARG A 70 61.67 43.07 45.63
N GLN A 71 60.91 44.11 45.97
CA GLN A 71 61.44 45.33 46.56
C GLN A 71 61.13 45.41 48.06
N ILE A 72 62.17 45.33 48.89
CA ILE A 72 62.07 45.57 50.34
C ILE A 72 62.11 47.07 50.58
N LEU A 73 61.01 47.64 51.07
CA LEU A 73 60.87 49.07 51.37
C LEU A 73 61.43 49.42 52.75
N ALA A 74 61.24 48.54 53.73
CA ALA A 74 61.71 48.72 55.09
C ALA A 74 62.12 47.38 55.71
N GLN A 75 63.10 47.42 56.61
CA GLN A 75 63.54 46.26 57.40
C GLN A 75 63.80 46.68 58.84
N ALA A 76 63.31 45.89 59.79
CA ALA A 76 63.53 46.11 61.22
C ALA A 76 63.79 44.79 61.95
N ARG A 77 64.62 44.85 63.00
CA ARG A 77 64.79 43.73 63.94
C ARG A 77 63.71 43.82 65.00
N ALA A 78 63.12 42.69 65.36
CA ALA A 78 62.12 42.61 66.40
C ALA A 78 62.41 41.47 67.37
N THR A 79 62.00 41.66 68.63
CA THR A 79 62.20 40.68 69.70
C THR A 79 60.88 40.41 70.40
N ILE A 80 60.54 39.13 70.56
CA ILE A 80 59.49 38.68 71.48
C ILE A 80 60.19 38.05 72.70
N TRP A 81 60.04 38.69 73.86
CA TRP A 81 60.58 38.20 75.13
C TRP A 81 59.88 36.92 75.59
N ASN A 82 60.57 36.08 76.37
CA ASN A 82 60.18 34.69 76.65
C ASN A 82 58.76 34.56 77.23
N ALA A 83 58.46 35.37 78.26
CA ALA A 83 57.15 35.37 78.91
C ALA A 83 55.99 35.62 77.93
N ARG A 84 56.20 36.48 76.91
CA ARG A 84 55.19 36.78 75.89
C ARG A 84 55.22 35.79 74.73
N TYR A 85 56.39 35.30 74.33
CA TYR A 85 56.53 34.38 73.21
C TYR A 85 55.76 33.08 73.45
N GLN A 86 55.80 32.52 74.66
CA GLN A 86 55.07 31.30 74.99
C GLN A 86 53.54 31.46 74.87
N MET A 87 53.00 32.61 75.31
CA MET A 87 51.57 32.90 75.21
C MET A 87 51.15 33.23 73.77
N LEU A 88 51.91 34.08 73.10
CA LEU A 88 51.58 34.57 71.74
C LEU A 88 51.73 33.48 70.68
N SER A 89 52.78 32.66 70.75
CA SER A 89 52.96 31.56 69.78
C SER A 89 51.81 30.56 69.85
N ARG A 90 51.39 30.17 71.06
CA ARG A 90 50.24 29.28 71.26
C ARG A 90 48.93 29.92 70.83
N TYR A 91 48.68 31.17 71.23
CA TYR A 91 47.45 31.89 70.84
C TYR A 91 47.36 32.08 69.32
N PHE A 92 48.49 32.38 68.66
CA PHE A 92 48.58 32.51 67.21
C PHE A 92 48.36 31.17 66.51
N GLU A 93 48.96 30.08 67.00
CA GLU A 93 48.79 28.73 66.43
C GLU A 93 47.36 28.20 66.63
N GLU A 94 46.75 28.40 67.80
CA GLU A 94 45.36 27.99 68.07
C GLU A 94 44.34 28.74 67.18
N LYS A 95 44.63 29.99 66.80
CA LYS A 95 43.72 30.82 65.98
C LYS A 95 43.98 30.74 64.48
N THR A 96 45.23 30.70 64.05
CA THR A 96 45.59 30.65 62.62
C THR A 96 45.84 29.24 62.10
N GLY A 97 45.99 28.24 62.98
CA GLY A 97 46.38 26.87 62.62
C GLY A 97 47.82 26.75 62.13
N GLN A 98 48.61 27.83 62.17
CA GLN A 98 50.00 27.86 61.72
C GLN A 98 50.92 28.47 62.79
N GLN A 99 52.17 28.01 62.82
CA GLN A 99 53.21 28.62 63.64
C GLN A 99 53.73 29.89 62.98
N LEU A 100 54.29 30.78 63.79
CA LEU A 100 54.96 31.98 63.30
C LEU A 100 56.20 31.57 62.48
N LYS A 101 56.07 31.61 61.15
CA LYS A 101 57.09 31.25 60.18
C LYS A 101 57.41 32.43 59.26
N ALA A 102 58.54 32.33 58.56
CA ALA A 102 58.90 33.29 57.52
C ALA A 102 57.84 33.29 56.40
N GLY A 103 57.56 34.48 55.85
CA GLY A 103 56.58 34.71 54.79
C GLY A 103 55.20 35.18 55.27
N LEU A 104 54.92 35.17 56.58
CA LEU A 104 53.62 35.61 57.11
C LEU A 104 53.57 37.13 57.24
N LYS A 105 52.51 37.73 56.68
CA LYS A 105 52.16 39.13 56.90
C LYS A 105 51.34 39.24 58.18
N ILE A 106 51.91 39.89 59.19
CA ILE A 106 51.33 39.98 60.54
C ILE A 106 51.07 41.43 60.92
N LEU A 107 49.99 41.64 61.68
CA LEU A 107 49.73 42.89 62.38
C LEU A 107 50.21 42.73 63.82
N LEU A 108 51.29 43.42 64.16
CA LEU A 108 51.95 43.32 65.46
C LEU A 108 51.84 44.62 66.23
N GLN A 109 51.72 44.53 67.54
CA GLN A 109 51.85 45.65 68.44
C GLN A 109 53.29 45.66 68.97
N ALA A 110 54.04 46.73 68.72
CA ALA A 110 55.43 46.83 69.14
C ALA A 110 55.78 48.17 69.79
N THR A 111 56.74 48.11 70.70
CA THR A 111 57.40 49.27 71.31
C THR A 111 58.75 49.47 70.64
N VAL A 112 59.04 50.70 70.22
CA VAL A 112 60.33 51.05 69.65
C VAL A 112 61.36 51.11 70.77
N ARG A 113 62.46 50.36 70.64
CA ARG A 113 63.60 50.42 71.56
C ARG A 113 64.88 50.67 70.80
N PHE A 114 65.75 51.50 71.37
CA PHE A 114 67.08 51.74 70.84
C PHE A 114 68.12 51.30 71.86
N HIS A 115 68.98 50.34 71.48
CA HIS A 115 70.08 49.87 72.31
C HIS A 115 71.40 50.37 71.75
N GLU A 116 72.28 50.89 72.60
CA GLU A 116 73.52 51.56 72.21
C GLU A 116 74.49 50.63 71.45
N LEU A 117 74.41 49.31 71.66
CA LEU A 117 75.22 48.32 70.96
C LEU A 117 74.55 47.66 69.75
N TYR A 118 73.21 47.57 69.73
CA TYR A 118 72.48 46.73 68.76
C TYR A 118 71.62 47.56 67.79
N GLY A 119 71.47 48.86 68.06
CA GLY A 119 70.67 49.79 67.28
C GLY A 119 69.18 49.70 67.58
N LEU A 120 68.37 50.06 66.58
CA LEU A 120 66.91 50.07 66.63
C LEU A 120 66.35 48.64 66.63
N SER A 121 65.45 48.36 67.56
CA SER A 121 64.71 47.11 67.66
C SER A 121 63.27 47.33 68.07
N LEU A 122 62.38 46.46 67.64
CA LEU A 122 60.96 46.47 67.98
C LEU A 122 60.66 45.38 69.01
N ASP A 123 60.20 45.77 70.18
CA ASP A 123 59.74 44.82 71.19
C ASP A 123 58.27 44.50 70.95
N ILE A 124 57.99 43.29 70.47
CA ILE A 124 56.62 42.87 70.14
C ILE A 124 55.89 42.51 71.42
N THR A 125 54.76 43.18 71.64
CA THR A 125 53.90 43.01 72.82
C THR A 125 52.68 42.15 72.52
N ASN A 126 52.13 42.24 71.30
CA ASN A 126 50.97 41.49 70.85
C ASN A 126 50.99 41.24 69.33
N ILE A 127 50.24 40.27 68.85
CA ILE A 127 50.05 39.97 67.42
C ILE A 127 48.55 39.71 67.21
N ASP A 128 47.92 40.38 66.24
CA ASP A 128 46.52 40.13 65.88
C ASP A 128 46.43 38.98 64.85
N PRO A 129 45.92 37.80 65.24
CA PRO A 129 45.76 36.68 64.31
C PRO A 129 44.72 36.95 63.22
N ASN A 130 43.71 37.80 63.49
CA ASN A 130 42.61 38.04 62.56
C ASN A 130 43.08 38.72 61.28
N TYR A 131 44.05 39.62 61.38
CA TYR A 131 44.67 40.25 60.21
C TYR A 131 45.34 39.22 59.30
N THR A 132 46.08 38.28 59.90
CA THR A 132 46.79 37.23 59.16
C THR A 132 45.79 36.30 58.47
N ILE A 133 44.71 35.92 59.16
CA ILE A 133 43.62 35.11 58.58
C ILE A 133 42.96 35.85 57.41
N GLY A 134 42.69 37.16 57.57
CA GLY A 134 42.10 37.99 56.52
C GLY A 134 42.99 38.11 55.29
N ASP A 135 44.31 38.30 55.46
CA ASP A 135 45.25 38.37 54.34
C ASP A 135 45.40 37.02 53.63
N LEU A 136 45.49 35.91 54.38
CA LEU A 136 45.52 34.56 53.79
C LEU A 136 44.23 34.26 53.00
N ALA A 137 43.07 34.60 53.54
CA ALA A 137 41.79 34.43 52.84
C ALA A 137 41.72 35.30 51.57
N ARG A 138 42.25 36.53 51.62
CA ARG A 138 42.36 37.42 50.47
C ARG A 138 43.27 36.85 49.38
N GLN A 139 44.47 36.38 49.74
CA GLN A 139 45.42 35.76 48.80
C GLN A 139 44.81 34.53 48.12
N ARG A 140 44.09 33.71 48.90
CA ARG A 140 43.36 32.56 48.37
C ARG A 140 42.28 32.97 47.37
N GLN A 141 41.50 34.02 47.68
CA GLN A 141 40.47 34.54 46.78
C GLN A 141 41.07 35.16 45.51
N GLU A 142 42.19 35.88 45.61
CA GLU A 142 42.94 36.41 44.46
C GLU A 142 43.44 35.27 43.56
N THR A 143 43.96 34.19 44.15
CA THR A 143 44.40 33.01 43.41
C THR A 143 43.23 32.32 42.71
N LEU A 144 42.08 32.16 43.37
CA LEU A 144 40.88 31.61 42.75
C LEU A 144 40.40 32.45 41.56
N LYS A 145 40.32 33.76 41.72
CA LYS A 145 39.92 34.68 40.63
C LYS A 145 40.87 34.57 39.44
N ARG A 146 42.17 34.40 39.70
CA ARG A 146 43.16 34.21 38.65
C ARG A 146 42.98 32.87 37.92
N LEU A 147 42.81 31.78 38.67
CA LEU A 147 42.54 30.44 38.09
C LEU A 147 41.24 30.42 37.28
N GLU A 148 40.20 31.13 37.74
CA GLU A 148 38.94 31.29 37.03
C GLU A 148 39.11 32.09 35.73
N ALA A 149 39.82 33.21 35.78
CA ALA A 149 40.10 34.05 34.61
C ALA A 149 40.94 33.30 33.54
N GLU A 150 41.81 32.40 33.97
CA GLU A 150 42.61 31.53 33.10
C GLU A 150 41.83 30.26 32.66
N GLY A 151 40.61 30.04 33.16
CA GLY A 151 39.76 28.90 32.83
C GLY A 151 40.24 27.57 33.40
N LEU A 152 41.13 27.59 34.39
CA LEU A 152 41.81 26.40 34.92
C LEU A 152 41.00 25.64 35.97
N LEU A 153 40.03 26.29 36.63
CA LEU A 153 39.22 25.67 37.68
C LEU A 153 38.45 24.43 37.20
N GLU A 154 37.93 24.48 35.97
CA GLU A 154 37.08 23.42 35.41
C GLU A 154 37.79 22.59 34.33
N ALA A 155 38.98 23.03 33.87
CA ALA A 155 39.70 22.39 32.77
C ALA A 155 40.01 20.91 33.03
N ASN A 156 40.45 20.57 34.25
CA ASN A 156 40.77 19.18 34.59
C ASN A 156 39.52 18.35 34.92
N LYS A 157 38.48 18.96 35.50
CA LYS A 157 37.19 18.31 35.80
C LYS A 157 36.41 17.91 34.54
N ALA A 158 36.61 18.64 33.46
CA ALA A 158 36.00 18.34 32.17
C ALA A 158 36.64 17.14 31.45
N LEU A 159 37.80 16.64 31.92
CA LEU A 159 38.42 15.46 31.33
C LEU A 159 37.63 14.20 31.70
N GLU A 160 37.47 13.29 30.76
CA GLU A 160 36.84 12.00 31.05
C GLU A 160 37.83 11.06 31.73
N LEU A 161 37.45 10.53 32.90
CA LEU A 161 38.16 9.44 33.54
C LEU A 161 37.85 8.13 32.81
N PRO A 162 38.87 7.37 32.34
CA PRO A 162 38.63 6.05 31.76
C PRO A 162 37.86 5.14 32.72
N LEU A 163 36.99 4.27 32.20
CA LEU A 163 36.21 3.32 33.02
C LEU A 163 37.09 2.36 33.83
N VAL A 164 38.29 2.06 33.33
CA VAL A 164 39.23 1.11 33.95
C VAL A 164 40.64 1.71 33.87
N PRO A 165 40.97 2.70 34.73
CA PRO A 165 42.29 3.34 34.71
C PRO A 165 43.35 2.40 35.29
N GLN A 166 44.13 1.75 34.43
CA GLN A 166 45.12 0.73 34.83
C GLN A 166 46.50 1.32 35.08
N ARG A 167 46.87 2.38 34.36
CA ARG A 167 48.22 2.97 34.39
C ARG A 167 48.20 4.29 35.15
N LEU A 168 48.72 4.28 36.37
CA LEU A 168 48.62 5.40 37.30
C LEU A 168 49.99 6.08 37.51
N ALA A 169 50.03 7.39 37.28
CA ALA A 169 51.18 8.23 37.63
C ALA A 169 50.98 8.79 39.05
N ILE A 170 51.81 8.39 40.01
CA ILE A 170 51.65 8.77 41.41
C ILE A 170 52.66 9.86 41.77
N ILE A 171 52.19 10.98 42.30
CA ILE A 171 53.06 12.03 42.82
C ILE A 171 53.00 11.99 44.35
N SER A 172 54.11 11.59 44.96
CA SER A 172 54.28 11.60 46.41
C SER A 172 55.76 11.53 46.79
N SER A 173 56.06 11.60 48.09
CA SER A 173 57.40 11.26 48.58
C SER A 173 57.58 9.75 48.63
N ALA A 174 58.74 9.24 48.22
CA ALA A 174 59.04 7.80 48.25
C ALA A 174 59.00 7.20 49.67
N THR A 175 59.21 8.02 50.70
CA THR A 175 59.17 7.62 52.12
C THR A 175 57.85 7.95 52.80
N ALA A 176 56.83 8.41 52.06
CA ALA A 176 55.54 8.77 52.63
C ALA A 176 54.75 7.53 53.08
N ALA A 177 54.28 7.53 54.33
CA ALA A 177 53.37 6.49 54.83
C ALA A 177 52.10 6.38 53.97
N GLY A 178 51.53 7.53 53.56
CA GLY A 178 50.34 7.57 52.71
C GLY A 178 50.53 6.94 51.32
N TYR A 179 51.76 6.95 50.78
CA TYR A 179 52.09 6.24 49.54
C TYR A 179 52.13 4.73 49.76
N GLN A 180 52.75 4.28 50.86
CA GLN A 180 52.82 2.86 51.20
C GLN A 180 51.42 2.27 51.43
N ASP A 181 50.56 2.99 52.16
CA ASP A 181 49.17 2.59 52.41
C ASP A 181 48.36 2.49 51.11
N PHE A 182 48.52 3.47 50.21
CA PHE A 182 47.87 3.49 48.89
C PHE A 182 48.28 2.29 48.03
N ILE A 183 49.58 2.03 47.90
CA ILE A 183 50.14 0.90 47.14
C ILE A 183 49.69 -0.43 47.75
N HIS A 184 49.70 -0.54 49.08
CA HIS A 184 49.26 -1.75 49.77
C HIS A 184 47.79 -2.05 49.50
N GLN A 185 46.91 -1.04 49.54
CA GLN A 185 45.49 -1.23 49.21
C GLN A 185 45.25 -1.59 47.74
N LEU A 186 45.98 -0.96 46.81
CA LEU A 186 45.84 -1.28 45.39
C LEU A 186 46.33 -2.70 45.06
N HIS A 187 47.43 -3.17 45.64
CA HIS A 187 47.99 -4.49 45.31
C HIS A 187 47.48 -5.64 46.17
N GLN A 188 46.97 -5.38 47.38
CA GLN A 188 46.34 -6.40 48.23
C GLN A 188 44.81 -6.35 48.19
N ASN A 189 44.23 -5.84 47.11
CA ASN A 189 42.78 -5.84 46.94
C ASN A 189 42.25 -7.29 46.86
N THR A 190 41.06 -7.51 47.39
CA THR A 190 40.40 -8.84 47.39
C THR A 190 39.82 -9.23 46.03
N PHE A 191 39.69 -8.26 45.13
CA PHE A 191 39.05 -8.41 43.83
C PHE A 191 40.00 -8.94 42.74
N GLY A 192 41.31 -8.92 42.96
CA GLY A 192 42.33 -9.34 41.99
C GLY A 192 42.62 -8.32 40.89
N TYR A 193 42.19 -7.06 41.04
CA TYR A 193 42.45 -6.01 40.05
C TYR A 193 43.94 -5.64 40.01
N THR A 194 44.46 -5.45 38.79
CA THR A 194 45.88 -5.14 38.58
C THR A 194 46.05 -3.70 38.13
N PHE A 195 46.95 -2.97 38.79
CA PHE A 195 47.31 -1.59 38.48
C PHE A 195 48.81 -1.50 38.20
N GLU A 196 49.18 -0.82 37.12
CA GLU A 196 50.55 -0.43 36.82
C GLU A 196 50.79 0.95 37.43
N THR A 197 51.63 1.02 38.46
CA THR A 197 51.89 2.26 39.19
C THR A 197 53.31 2.75 38.94
N THR A 198 53.47 4.03 38.62
CA THR A 198 54.79 4.68 38.49
C THR A 198 54.88 5.85 39.46
N LEU A 199 55.84 5.81 40.38
CA LEU A 199 56.09 6.88 41.33
C LEU A 199 56.96 7.99 40.71
N PHE A 200 56.46 9.21 40.76
CA PHE A 200 57.17 10.45 40.49
C PHE A 200 57.52 11.12 41.83
N PRO A 201 58.74 10.93 42.35
CA PRO A 201 59.11 11.39 43.68
C PRO A 201 59.08 12.93 43.72
N ALA A 202 58.26 13.47 44.62
CA ALA A 202 58.16 14.90 44.86
C ALA A 202 58.10 15.22 46.36
N THR A 203 58.71 16.34 46.76
CA THR A 203 58.50 16.88 48.11
C THR A 203 57.08 17.41 48.20
N VAL A 204 56.26 16.84 49.08
CA VAL A 204 54.84 17.20 49.29
C VAL A 204 54.62 18.01 50.57
N GLN A 205 55.70 18.60 51.10
CA GLN A 205 55.72 19.43 52.31
C GLN A 205 56.83 20.48 52.21
N GLY A 206 56.61 21.63 52.84
CA GLY A 206 57.58 22.73 52.92
C GLY A 206 57.61 23.63 51.68
N ASN A 207 58.53 24.59 51.67
CA ASN A 207 58.56 25.65 50.67
C ASN A 207 59.01 25.18 49.27
N GLU A 208 59.68 24.02 49.17
CA GLU A 208 60.08 23.44 47.88
C GLU A 208 58.96 22.63 47.21
N ALA A 209 57.85 22.37 47.92
CA ALA A 209 56.79 21.50 47.43
C ALA A 209 56.13 21.98 46.12
N PRO A 210 55.76 23.27 45.96
CA PRO A 210 55.16 23.74 44.71
C PRO A 210 56.05 23.53 43.49
N ALA A 211 57.35 23.80 43.62
CA ALA A 211 58.32 23.61 42.54
C ALA A 211 58.54 22.13 42.21
N SER A 212 58.60 21.26 43.23
CA SER A 212 58.80 19.83 43.03
C SER A 212 57.59 19.15 42.39
N VAL A 213 56.36 19.46 42.84
CA VAL A 213 55.12 18.90 42.30
C VAL A 213 54.91 19.37 40.85
N SER A 214 55.12 20.66 40.58
CA SER A 214 55.01 21.21 39.22
C SER A 214 55.99 20.52 38.25
N ARG A 215 57.22 20.20 38.70
CA ARG A 215 58.20 19.47 37.90
C ARG A 215 57.76 18.03 37.62
N ALA A 216 57.19 17.34 38.61
CA ALA A 216 56.65 16.00 38.45
C ALA A 216 55.49 15.99 37.43
N MET A 217 54.54 16.92 37.56
CA MET A 217 53.44 17.11 36.60
C MET A 217 53.95 17.37 35.18
N ALA A 218 54.93 18.27 35.02
CA ALA A 218 55.52 18.55 33.72
C ALA A 218 56.24 17.34 33.10
N LEU A 219 56.79 16.44 33.93
CA LEU A 219 57.43 15.22 33.45
C LEU A 219 56.40 14.18 33.04
N ILE A 220 55.30 14.03 33.79
CA ILE A 220 54.19 13.14 33.42
C ILE A 220 53.55 13.60 32.12
N ALA A 221 53.35 14.91 31.92
CA ALA A 221 52.79 15.46 30.70
C ALA A 221 53.60 15.11 29.43
N LYS A 222 54.92 14.89 29.55
CA LYS A 222 55.77 14.44 28.43
C LYS A 222 55.51 12.98 28.03
N TYR A 223 55.10 12.15 28.98
CA TYR A 223 54.82 10.73 28.79
C TYR A 223 53.32 10.42 28.94
N LYS A 224 52.45 11.37 28.57
CA LYS A 224 51.00 11.28 28.80
C LYS A 224 50.37 9.98 28.29
N ASP A 225 50.86 9.45 27.16
CA ASP A 225 50.26 8.27 26.51
C ASP A 225 50.54 6.97 27.29
N SER A 226 51.46 7.01 28.26
CA SER A 226 51.79 5.90 29.15
C SER A 226 50.90 5.82 30.39
N PHE A 227 50.07 6.84 30.66
CA PHE A 227 49.28 6.92 31.88
C PHE A 227 47.82 7.27 31.58
N ASP A 228 46.92 6.75 32.41
CA ASP A 228 45.47 6.96 32.29
C ASP A 228 44.98 8.04 33.27
N ALA A 229 45.62 8.15 34.44
CA ALA A 229 45.30 9.14 35.46
C ALA A 229 46.53 9.52 36.29
N ILE A 230 46.49 10.71 36.90
CA ILE A 230 47.51 11.17 37.83
C ILE A 230 46.94 11.17 39.25
N VAL A 231 47.70 10.66 40.20
CA VAL A 231 47.29 10.54 41.61
C VAL A 231 48.24 11.38 42.46
N LEU A 232 47.74 12.50 42.98
CA LEU A 232 48.48 13.38 43.88
C LEU A 232 48.11 13.07 45.33
N ILE A 233 49.02 12.45 46.07
CA ILE A 233 48.76 11.97 47.44
C ILE A 233 49.80 12.48 48.42
N ARG A 234 49.33 12.80 49.62
CA ARG A 234 50.16 13.29 50.71
C ARG A 234 50.53 12.15 51.68
N GLY A 235 51.75 12.20 52.22
CA GLY A 235 52.17 11.37 53.35
C GLY A 235 51.75 11.98 54.69
N GLY A 236 51.28 11.16 55.64
CA GLY A 236 50.80 11.60 56.96
C GLY A 236 51.72 12.65 57.61
N GLY A 237 51.16 13.82 57.90
CA GLY A 237 51.87 14.96 58.49
C GLY A 237 50.90 15.92 59.19
N SER A 238 51.44 16.86 59.96
CA SER A 238 50.69 17.88 60.72
C SER A 238 49.79 18.75 59.81
N GLN A 239 48.67 19.26 60.34
CA GLN A 239 47.75 20.15 59.61
C GLN A 239 48.46 21.39 59.01
N THR A 240 49.56 21.82 59.64
CA THR A 240 50.38 22.98 59.25
C THR A 240 51.00 22.88 57.84
N ASP A 241 51.14 21.68 57.28
CA ASP A 241 51.80 21.48 55.98
C ASP A 241 50.86 21.51 54.77
N LEU A 242 49.55 21.70 54.98
CA LEU A 242 48.54 21.77 53.91
C LEU A 242 48.65 23.04 53.06
N SER A 243 49.26 24.10 53.62
CA SER A 243 49.39 25.40 52.95
C SER A 243 50.14 25.35 51.60
N CYS A 244 50.98 24.35 51.36
CA CYS A 244 51.67 24.22 50.08
C CYS A 244 50.74 23.86 48.91
N PHE A 245 49.56 23.27 49.17
CA PHE A 245 48.56 22.92 48.16
C PHE A 245 47.59 24.07 47.84
N ASP A 246 47.67 25.16 48.59
CA ASP A 246 47.01 26.44 48.27
C ASP A 246 47.91 27.36 47.42
N ASP A 247 49.00 26.84 46.84
CA ASP A 247 49.86 27.58 45.92
C ASP A 247 49.28 27.58 44.49
N TYR A 248 49.29 28.76 43.86
CA TYR A 248 48.85 28.94 42.48
C TYR A 248 49.55 28.00 41.49
N HIS A 249 50.84 27.71 41.65
CA HIS A 249 51.58 26.89 40.69
C HIS A 249 51.14 25.43 40.69
N ILE A 250 50.78 24.87 41.86
CA ILE A 250 50.24 23.51 41.94
C ILE A 250 48.87 23.47 41.28
N ALA A 251 47.99 24.41 41.64
CA ALA A 251 46.65 24.49 41.07
C ALA A 251 46.68 24.67 39.54
N ALA A 252 47.54 25.56 39.03
CA ALA A 252 47.73 25.76 37.60
C ALA A 252 48.32 24.51 36.90
N ALA A 253 49.26 23.80 37.54
CA ALA A 253 49.81 22.56 36.99
C ALA A 253 48.75 21.45 36.87
N ILE A 254 47.82 21.35 37.83
CA ILE A 254 46.69 20.42 37.78
C ILE A 254 45.73 20.83 36.66
N GLY A 255 45.35 22.12 36.59
CA GLY A 255 44.43 22.62 35.56
C GLY A 255 44.95 22.46 34.12
N HIS A 256 46.27 22.58 33.93
CA HIS A 256 46.92 22.34 32.63
C HIS A 256 47.26 20.88 32.35
N SER A 257 47.00 19.96 33.27
CA SER A 257 47.31 18.55 33.08
C SER A 257 46.46 17.97 31.94
N PRO A 258 47.05 17.22 30.99
CA PRO A 258 46.31 16.54 29.93
C PRO A 258 45.59 15.27 30.42
N LEU A 259 45.85 14.84 31.66
CA LEU A 259 45.27 13.65 32.28
C LEU A 259 44.42 14.03 33.49
N PRO A 260 43.35 13.27 33.79
CA PRO A 260 42.53 13.51 34.98
C PRO A 260 43.38 13.33 36.24
N VAL A 261 43.33 14.32 37.14
CA VAL A 261 44.08 14.32 38.39
C VAL A 261 43.16 13.98 39.55
N LEU A 262 43.53 12.95 40.32
CA LEU A 262 42.87 12.53 41.55
C LEU A 262 43.70 13.02 42.74
N THR A 263 43.08 13.72 43.69
CA THR A 263 43.78 14.20 44.89
C THR A 263 43.40 13.38 46.11
N GLY A 264 44.40 13.05 46.92
CA GLY A 264 44.27 12.40 48.23
C GLY A 264 45.14 13.09 49.27
N ILE A 265 44.96 14.41 49.41
CA ILE A 265 45.88 15.28 50.18
C ILE A 265 45.54 15.31 51.68
N GLY A 266 44.26 15.18 52.08
CA GLY A 266 43.88 15.15 53.50
C GLY A 266 43.19 16.40 54.04
N HIS A 267 41.91 16.28 54.40
CA HIS A 267 41.25 16.63 55.69
C HIS A 267 39.71 16.65 55.57
N GLU A 268 39.02 16.91 56.68
CA GLU A 268 37.57 17.08 56.71
C GLU A 268 37.08 18.53 56.82
N ARG A 269 37.97 19.55 56.99
CA ARG A 269 37.56 20.89 57.44
C ARG A 269 37.70 22.06 56.43
N ASP A 270 38.71 22.10 55.55
CA ASP A 270 39.09 23.29 54.74
C ASP A 270 39.62 23.02 53.30
N GLU A 271 38.80 22.67 52.33
CA GLU A 271 39.22 22.29 50.95
C GLU A 271 40.46 23.02 50.40
N SER A 272 41.46 22.34 49.82
CA SER A 272 42.63 23.01 49.24
C SER A 272 42.37 23.53 47.81
N LEU A 273 43.13 24.52 47.34
CA LEU A 273 43.03 24.97 45.94
C LEU A 273 43.38 23.86 44.95
N ALA A 274 44.33 22.98 45.29
CA ALA A 274 44.64 21.80 44.48
C ALA A 274 43.44 20.84 44.36
N ASP A 275 42.69 20.63 45.45
CA ASP A 275 41.47 19.81 45.44
C ASP A 275 40.35 20.43 44.59
N LEU A 276 40.25 21.77 44.59
CA LEU A 276 39.24 22.50 43.83
C LEU A 276 39.44 22.44 42.32
N VAL A 277 40.69 22.32 41.86
CA VAL A 277 41.03 22.24 40.44
C VAL A 277 41.08 20.79 39.93
N ALA A 278 41.32 19.82 40.81
CA ALA A 278 41.42 18.42 40.44
C ALA A 278 40.12 17.85 39.87
N HIS A 279 40.25 16.82 39.00
CA HIS A 279 39.12 16.09 38.45
C HIS A 279 38.27 15.42 39.53
N THR A 280 38.92 14.75 40.50
CA THR A 280 38.22 14.14 41.63
C THR A 280 38.98 14.35 42.92
N ARG A 281 38.29 14.94 43.90
CA ARG A 281 38.78 15.15 45.25
C ARG A 281 38.42 13.98 46.13
N LEU A 282 39.41 13.41 46.82
CA LEU A 282 39.21 12.36 47.81
C LEU A 282 39.91 12.72 49.13
N LYS A 283 39.31 12.29 50.24
CA LYS A 283 39.72 12.72 51.58
C LYS A 283 41.12 12.27 51.93
N THR A 284 41.53 11.06 51.57
CA THR A 284 42.79 10.44 51.99
C THR A 284 43.42 9.64 50.86
N PRO A 285 44.73 9.33 50.90
CA PRO A 285 45.35 8.43 49.94
C PRO A 285 44.60 7.10 49.85
N THR A 286 44.18 6.54 50.98
CA THR A 286 43.39 5.30 51.01
C THR A 286 42.02 5.41 50.36
N ALA A 287 41.37 6.58 50.45
CA ALA A 287 40.12 6.84 49.74
C ALA A 287 40.32 6.91 48.22
N VAL A 288 41.50 7.35 47.76
CA VAL A 288 41.87 7.28 46.33
C VAL A 288 41.98 5.84 45.87
N ALA A 289 42.63 4.98 46.66
CA ALA A 289 42.72 3.56 46.31
C ALA A 289 41.33 2.90 46.29
N SER A 290 40.48 3.14 47.30
CA SER A 290 39.13 2.56 47.32
C SER A 290 38.28 3.05 46.14
N PHE A 291 38.33 4.34 45.81
CA PHE A 291 37.61 4.90 44.66
C PHE A 291 38.01 4.23 43.34
N LEU A 292 39.31 3.98 43.13
CA LEU A 292 39.79 3.28 41.94
C LEU A 292 39.31 1.82 41.90
N LEU A 293 39.29 1.13 43.04
CA LEU A 293 38.76 -0.23 43.14
C LEU A 293 37.25 -0.27 42.88
N ASP A 294 36.49 0.65 43.45
CA ASP A 294 35.04 0.77 43.24
C ASP A 294 34.72 1.06 41.77
N THR A 295 35.56 1.86 41.09
CA THR A 295 35.42 2.15 39.66
C THR A 295 35.61 0.88 38.81
N PHE A 296 36.61 0.06 39.14
CA PHE A 296 36.81 -1.23 38.46
C PHE A 296 35.66 -2.19 38.72
N GLN A 297 35.19 -2.27 39.97
CA GLN A 297 34.06 -3.12 40.33
C GLN A 297 32.78 -2.71 39.58
N ALA A 298 32.49 -1.41 39.49
CA ALA A 298 31.34 -0.92 38.73
C ALA A 298 31.45 -1.27 37.23
N ALA A 299 32.66 -1.22 36.66
CA ALA A 299 32.90 -1.64 35.28
C ALA A 299 32.71 -3.15 35.09
N GLU A 300 33.16 -3.97 36.05
CA GLU A 300 32.95 -5.42 36.07
C GLU A 300 31.47 -5.78 36.17
N GLU A 301 30.73 -5.19 37.13
CA GLU A 301 29.29 -5.40 37.29
C GLU A 301 28.51 -5.00 36.02
N THR A 302 28.93 -3.93 35.36
CA THR A 302 28.35 -3.51 34.08
C THR A 302 28.62 -4.54 32.98
N ALA A 303 29.83 -5.08 32.90
CA ALA A 303 30.20 -6.11 31.94
C ALA A 303 29.42 -7.41 32.18
N ASP A 304 29.28 -7.84 33.44
CA ASP A 304 28.49 -9.02 33.82
C ASP A 304 27.00 -8.84 33.49
N GLY A 305 26.44 -7.67 33.79
CA GLY A 305 25.05 -7.35 33.44
C GLY A 305 24.81 -7.37 31.92
N LEU A 306 25.76 -6.89 31.12
CA LEU A 306 25.71 -6.99 29.67
C LEU A 306 25.82 -8.44 29.20
N TYR A 307 26.71 -9.23 29.79
CA TYR A 307 26.85 -10.66 29.48
C TYR A 307 25.55 -11.41 29.74
N ASP A 308 24.91 -11.20 30.89
CA ASP A 308 23.62 -11.81 31.23
C ASP A 308 22.50 -11.37 30.29
N SER A 309 22.49 -10.09 29.90
CA SER A 309 21.54 -9.55 28.93
C SER A 309 21.69 -10.20 27.55
N ILE A 310 22.93 -10.34 27.06
CA ILE A 310 23.24 -11.02 25.80
C ILE A 310 22.82 -12.50 25.88
N ARG A 311 23.12 -13.17 26.99
CA ARG A 311 22.75 -14.57 27.21
C ARG A 311 21.23 -14.76 27.17
N MET A 312 20.48 -13.92 27.89
CA MET A 312 19.02 -13.97 27.95
C MET A 312 18.39 -13.69 26.58
N PHE A 313 18.86 -12.64 25.89
CA PHE A 313 18.37 -12.30 24.55
C PHE A 313 18.65 -13.43 23.54
N SER A 314 19.86 -14.00 23.57
CA SER A 314 20.24 -15.10 22.69
C SER A 314 19.39 -16.35 22.95
N ALA A 315 19.16 -16.70 24.22
CA ALA A 315 18.29 -17.82 24.59
C ALA A 315 16.84 -17.61 24.13
N GLN A 316 16.32 -16.39 24.27
CA GLN A 316 14.98 -16.03 23.79
C GLN A 316 14.87 -16.13 22.26
N GLN A 317 15.86 -15.63 21.52
CA GLN A 317 15.88 -15.73 20.06
C GLN A 317 15.96 -17.17 19.57
N LEU A 318 16.79 -18.00 20.22
CA LEU A 318 16.85 -19.44 19.93
C LEU A 318 15.48 -20.10 20.12
N LYS A 319 14.82 -19.85 21.26
CA LYS A 319 13.49 -20.40 21.54
C LYS A 319 12.44 -19.97 20.51
N LEU A 320 12.39 -18.68 20.17
CA LEU A 320 11.45 -18.17 19.16
C LEU A 320 11.69 -18.79 17.78
N THR A 321 12.96 -19.03 17.44
CA THR A 321 13.35 -19.67 16.19
C THR A 321 12.95 -21.15 16.19
N ASP A 322 13.15 -21.85 17.30
CA ASP A 322 12.76 -23.25 17.47
C ASP A 322 11.24 -23.43 17.37
N ASP A 323 10.46 -22.59 18.08
CA ASP A 323 8.99 -22.56 17.99
C ASP A 323 8.51 -22.25 16.55
N ARG A 324 9.28 -21.47 15.78
CA ARG A 324 8.97 -21.17 14.38
C ARG A 324 9.28 -22.36 13.48
N LEU A 325 10.39 -23.06 13.71
CA LEU A 325 10.75 -24.28 13.00
C LEU A 325 9.73 -25.39 13.26
N GLU A 326 9.31 -25.58 14.52
CA GLU A 326 8.28 -26.57 14.87
C GLU A 326 6.95 -26.27 14.17
N ARG A 327 6.49 -25.01 14.20
CA ARG A 327 5.28 -24.58 13.47
C ARG A 327 5.39 -24.73 11.96
N LEU A 328 6.58 -24.56 11.38
CA LEU A 328 6.81 -24.81 9.96
C LEU A 328 6.80 -26.31 9.66
N GLY A 329 7.41 -27.14 10.50
CA GLY A 329 7.39 -28.60 10.39
C GLY A 329 5.97 -29.16 10.48
N LEU A 330 5.17 -28.69 11.42
CA LEU A 330 3.76 -29.05 11.56
C LEU A 330 2.91 -28.59 10.35
N ARG A 331 3.14 -27.37 9.85
CA ARG A 331 2.46 -26.88 8.64
C ARG A 331 2.82 -27.70 7.41
N PHE A 332 4.10 -28.01 7.23
CA PHE A 332 4.58 -28.80 6.11
C PHE A 332 3.98 -30.21 6.13
N THR A 333 4.02 -30.89 7.28
CA THR A 333 3.42 -32.22 7.42
C THR A 333 1.91 -32.21 7.19
N ASN A 334 1.18 -31.22 7.71
CA ASN A 334 -0.26 -31.11 7.49
C ASN A 334 -0.62 -30.79 6.04
N GLN A 335 0.09 -29.87 5.38
CA GLN A 335 -0.09 -29.58 3.96
C GLN A 335 0.22 -30.80 3.09
N THR A 336 1.30 -31.52 3.40
CA THR A 336 1.67 -32.72 2.65
C THR A 336 0.60 -33.80 2.80
N LYS A 337 0.08 -34.03 4.02
CA LYS A 337 -1.04 -34.95 4.27
C LYS A 337 -2.30 -34.52 3.50
N ALA A 338 -2.65 -33.23 3.54
CA ALA A 338 -3.83 -32.72 2.83
C ALA A 338 -3.71 -32.89 1.31
N LEU A 339 -2.53 -32.60 0.73
CA LEU A 339 -2.26 -32.80 -0.70
C LEU A 339 -2.32 -34.28 -1.09
N LEU A 340 -1.71 -35.17 -0.30
CA LEU A 340 -1.77 -36.61 -0.51
C LEU A 340 -3.22 -37.13 -0.45
N GLN A 341 -3.98 -36.68 0.55
CA GLN A 341 -5.38 -37.07 0.70
C GLN A 341 -6.23 -36.57 -0.48
N ALA A 342 -6.10 -35.30 -0.87
CA ALA A 342 -6.81 -34.76 -2.03
C ALA A 342 -6.44 -35.49 -3.33
N GLY A 343 -5.16 -35.85 -3.50
CA GLY A 343 -4.70 -36.67 -4.61
C GLY A 343 -5.34 -38.05 -4.62
N LYS A 344 -5.41 -38.71 -3.45
CA LYS A 344 -6.07 -40.01 -3.28
C LYS A 344 -7.56 -39.94 -3.60
N ASP A 345 -8.27 -38.95 -3.04
CA ASP A 345 -9.71 -38.75 -3.26
C ASP A 345 -10.02 -38.49 -4.73
N ARG A 346 -9.19 -37.69 -5.42
CA ARG A 346 -9.31 -37.45 -6.87
C ARG A 346 -9.12 -38.73 -7.67
N LEU A 347 -8.15 -39.56 -7.28
CA LEU A 347 -7.87 -40.84 -7.95
C LEU A 347 -9.02 -41.83 -7.75
N GLU A 348 -9.61 -41.88 -6.55
CA GLU A 348 -10.82 -42.65 -6.27
C GLU A 348 -12.03 -42.16 -7.07
N GLN A 349 -12.23 -40.84 -7.18
CA GLN A 349 -13.30 -40.27 -8.01
C GLN A 349 -13.13 -40.60 -9.49
N LEU A 350 -11.91 -40.48 -10.02
CA LEU A 350 -11.60 -40.84 -11.41
C LEU A 350 -11.82 -42.33 -11.65
N SER A 351 -11.38 -43.19 -10.72
CA SER A 351 -11.59 -44.64 -10.76
C SER A 351 -13.08 -45.01 -10.77
N ARG A 352 -13.88 -44.43 -9.86
CA ARG A 352 -15.34 -44.61 -9.86
C ARG A 352 -15.99 -44.07 -11.13
N GLY A 353 -15.55 -42.91 -11.61
CA GLY A 353 -16.03 -42.30 -12.85
C GLY A 353 -15.78 -43.17 -14.08
N LEU A 354 -14.61 -43.81 -14.16
CA LEU A 354 -14.26 -44.76 -15.22
C LEU A 354 -15.17 -46.00 -15.24
N LEU A 355 -15.67 -46.44 -14.07
CA LEU A 355 -16.56 -47.59 -14.00
C LEU A 355 -18.02 -47.22 -14.30
N LEU A 356 -18.50 -46.08 -13.80
CA LEU A 356 -19.91 -45.70 -13.86
C LEU A 356 -20.29 -44.95 -15.14
N LYS A 357 -19.44 -44.01 -15.61
CA LYS A 357 -19.80 -43.15 -16.76
C LYS A 357 -19.99 -43.94 -18.06
N PRO A 358 -19.11 -44.91 -18.42
CA PRO A 358 -19.32 -45.70 -19.63
C PRO A 358 -20.59 -46.55 -19.55
N LYS A 359 -20.89 -47.11 -18.37
CA LYS A 359 -22.08 -47.92 -18.14
C LYS A 359 -23.36 -47.09 -18.31
N VAL A 360 -23.44 -45.94 -17.66
CA VAL A 360 -24.58 -45.01 -17.79
C VAL A 360 -24.71 -44.50 -19.23
N TYR A 361 -23.59 -44.18 -19.89
CA TYR A 361 -23.61 -43.77 -21.30
C TYR A 361 -24.13 -44.88 -22.23
N LEU A 362 -23.69 -46.12 -22.03
CA LEU A 362 -24.17 -47.28 -22.78
C LEU A 362 -25.66 -47.55 -22.54
N GLU A 363 -26.14 -47.43 -21.31
CA GLU A 363 -27.56 -47.56 -20.97
C GLU A 363 -28.40 -46.46 -21.63
N ALA A 364 -27.93 -45.21 -21.61
CA ALA A 364 -28.59 -44.09 -22.27
C ALA A 364 -28.64 -44.27 -23.80
N GLN A 365 -27.53 -44.71 -24.42
CA GLN A 365 -27.49 -45.00 -25.85
C GLN A 365 -28.44 -46.14 -26.24
N LYS A 366 -28.50 -47.21 -25.43
CA LYS A 366 -29.47 -48.30 -25.64
C LYS A 366 -30.92 -47.82 -25.58
N CYS A 367 -31.23 -46.93 -24.64
CA CYS A 367 -32.56 -46.34 -24.53
C CYS A 367 -32.87 -45.49 -25.76
N HIS A 368 -31.94 -44.64 -26.18
CA HIS A 368 -32.07 -43.81 -27.39
C HIS A 368 -32.29 -44.65 -28.65
N THR A 369 -31.53 -45.73 -28.85
CA THR A 369 -31.74 -46.64 -29.98
C THR A 369 -33.09 -47.34 -29.90
N SER A 370 -33.55 -47.73 -28.70
CA SER A 370 -34.85 -48.36 -28.51
C SER A 370 -36.01 -47.40 -28.82
N ASP A 371 -35.88 -46.13 -28.46
CA ASP A 371 -36.88 -45.11 -28.75
C ASP A 371 -36.89 -44.77 -30.24
N LEU A 372 -35.73 -44.66 -30.89
CA LEU A 372 -35.66 -44.51 -32.35
C LEU A 372 -36.30 -45.70 -33.10
N GLU A 373 -36.09 -46.93 -32.61
CA GLU A 373 -36.75 -48.12 -33.17
C GLU A 373 -38.29 -48.03 -33.06
N LYS A 374 -38.80 -47.57 -31.91
CA LYS A 374 -40.24 -47.36 -31.71
C LYS A 374 -40.77 -46.24 -32.60
N ASP A 375 -40.05 -45.13 -32.72
CA ASP A 375 -40.44 -43.99 -33.54
C ASP A 375 -40.48 -44.35 -35.02
N ILE A 376 -39.46 -45.05 -35.52
CA ILE A 376 -39.44 -45.59 -36.89
C ILE A 376 -40.63 -46.53 -37.09
N GLY A 377 -40.89 -47.43 -36.12
CA GLY A 377 -42.03 -48.35 -36.16
C GLY A 377 -43.39 -47.66 -36.16
N ALA A 378 -43.54 -46.57 -35.42
CA ALA A 378 -44.76 -45.75 -35.42
C ALA A 378 -44.93 -44.99 -36.73
N GLN A 379 -43.89 -44.29 -37.19
CA GLN A 379 -43.92 -43.54 -38.45
C GLN A 379 -44.17 -44.45 -39.66
N THR A 380 -43.59 -45.65 -39.70
CA THR A 380 -43.89 -46.61 -40.76
C THR A 380 -45.34 -47.08 -40.73
N LYS A 381 -45.91 -47.33 -39.55
CA LYS A 381 -47.34 -47.67 -39.42
C LYS A 381 -48.24 -46.53 -39.89
N ASP A 382 -47.96 -45.30 -39.47
CA ASP A 382 -48.76 -44.13 -39.86
C ASP A 382 -48.70 -43.90 -41.37
N LEU A 383 -47.51 -44.05 -41.98
CA LEU A 383 -47.32 -43.89 -43.42
C LEU A 383 -48.02 -45.00 -44.21
N LEU A 384 -47.95 -46.25 -43.73
CA LEU A 384 -48.71 -47.37 -44.32
C LEU A 384 -50.21 -47.13 -44.22
N HIS A 385 -50.71 -46.70 -43.07
CA HIS A 385 -52.12 -46.44 -42.86
C HIS A 385 -52.63 -45.27 -43.72
N ALA A 386 -51.87 -44.18 -43.82
CA ALA A 386 -52.18 -43.08 -44.73
C ALA A 386 -52.20 -43.54 -46.20
N ARG A 387 -51.30 -44.46 -46.57
CA ARG A 387 -51.27 -45.04 -47.92
C ARG A 387 -52.47 -45.95 -48.19
N GLU A 388 -52.89 -46.75 -47.20
CA GLU A 388 -54.11 -47.56 -47.27
C GLU A 388 -55.35 -46.69 -47.47
N ILE A 389 -55.51 -45.63 -46.67
CA ILE A 389 -56.63 -44.68 -46.81
C ILE A 389 -56.65 -44.07 -48.21
N TYR A 390 -55.50 -43.61 -48.72
CA TYR A 390 -55.41 -43.05 -50.07
C TYR A 390 -55.80 -44.07 -51.16
N LEU A 391 -55.37 -45.33 -51.03
CA LEU A 391 -55.76 -46.39 -51.96
C LEU A 391 -57.26 -46.68 -51.89
N GLN A 392 -57.84 -46.62 -50.70
CA GLN A 392 -59.27 -46.81 -50.49
C GLN A 392 -60.09 -45.66 -51.10
N GLU A 393 -59.68 -44.41 -50.91
CA GLU A 393 -60.29 -43.23 -51.57
C GLU A 393 -60.18 -43.32 -53.09
N LEU A 394 -59.03 -43.74 -53.61
CA LEU A 394 -58.82 -43.92 -55.05
C LEU A 394 -59.76 -45.00 -55.60
N SER A 395 -59.95 -46.11 -54.88
CA SER A 395 -60.89 -47.17 -55.24
C SER A 395 -62.31 -46.63 -55.38
N VAL A 396 -62.79 -45.89 -54.38
CA VAL A 396 -64.11 -45.25 -54.40
C VAL A 396 -64.23 -44.26 -55.56
N CYS A 397 -63.18 -43.49 -55.84
CA CYS A 397 -63.16 -42.55 -56.96
C CYS A 397 -63.26 -43.27 -58.32
N VAL A 398 -62.53 -44.38 -58.50
CA VAL A 398 -62.56 -45.19 -59.71
C VAL A 398 -63.94 -45.83 -59.89
N GLU A 399 -64.52 -46.41 -58.83
CA GLU A 399 -65.89 -46.92 -58.86
C GLU A 399 -66.90 -45.85 -59.23
N GLY A 400 -66.83 -44.67 -58.59
CA GLY A 400 -67.72 -43.55 -58.88
C GLY A 400 -67.58 -43.02 -60.32
N LYS A 401 -66.36 -42.91 -60.86
CA LYS A 401 -66.14 -42.53 -62.26
C LYS A 401 -66.63 -43.60 -63.24
N SER A 402 -66.41 -44.88 -62.92
CA SER A 402 -66.89 -46.01 -63.72
C SER A 402 -68.42 -46.05 -63.78
N GLN A 403 -69.09 -45.92 -62.63
CA GLN A 403 -70.56 -45.86 -62.54
C GLN A 403 -71.13 -44.67 -63.31
N ARG A 404 -70.54 -43.48 -63.18
CA ARG A 404 -70.96 -42.30 -63.95
C ARG A 404 -70.81 -42.51 -65.46
N TYR A 405 -69.70 -43.11 -65.90
CA TYR A 405 -69.50 -43.41 -67.31
C TYR A 405 -70.50 -44.43 -67.85
N LEU A 406 -70.79 -45.49 -67.07
CA LEU A 406 -71.82 -46.47 -67.38
C LEU A 406 -73.21 -45.83 -67.50
N HIS A 407 -73.61 -45.00 -66.53
CA HIS A 407 -74.87 -44.27 -66.58
C HIS A 407 -74.98 -43.34 -67.80
N LEU A 408 -73.89 -42.65 -68.15
CA LEU A 408 -73.87 -41.78 -69.33
C LEU A 408 -74.06 -42.60 -70.61
N LYS A 409 -73.43 -43.78 -70.71
CA LYS A 409 -73.59 -44.67 -71.86
C LYS A 409 -74.96 -45.33 -71.93
N GLU A 410 -75.55 -45.65 -70.78
CA GLU A 410 -76.93 -46.13 -70.70
C GLU A 410 -77.93 -45.06 -71.14
N HIS A 411 -77.70 -43.79 -70.76
CA HIS A 411 -78.48 -42.65 -71.25
C HIS A 411 -78.34 -42.50 -72.78
N ASP A 412 -77.11 -42.50 -73.31
CA ASP A 412 -76.86 -42.42 -74.76
C ASP A 412 -77.64 -43.53 -75.50
N LEU A 413 -77.62 -44.76 -74.97
CA LEU A 413 -78.31 -45.91 -75.55
C LEU A 413 -79.84 -45.72 -75.52
N ASN A 414 -80.38 -45.30 -74.37
CA ASN A 414 -81.82 -45.03 -74.22
C ASN A 414 -82.30 -43.91 -75.14
N HIS A 415 -81.50 -42.87 -75.33
CA HIS A 415 -81.78 -41.81 -76.29
C HIS A 415 -81.81 -42.36 -77.72
N LEU A 416 -80.86 -43.21 -78.09
CA LEU A 416 -80.81 -43.88 -79.40
C LEU A 416 -82.04 -44.77 -79.64
N VAL A 417 -82.45 -45.54 -78.62
CA VAL A 417 -83.68 -46.34 -78.65
C VAL A 417 -84.89 -45.44 -78.87
N HIS A 418 -84.99 -44.32 -78.15
CA HIS A 418 -86.11 -43.39 -78.30
C HIS A 418 -86.15 -42.75 -79.70
N CYS A 419 -85.00 -42.34 -80.26
CA CYS A 419 -84.92 -41.83 -81.63
C CYS A 419 -85.38 -42.87 -82.65
N LEU A 420 -84.94 -44.13 -82.52
CA LEU A 420 -85.36 -45.22 -83.39
C LEU A 420 -86.87 -45.50 -83.30
N GLU A 421 -87.42 -45.54 -82.09
CA GLU A 421 -88.86 -45.72 -81.90
C GLU A 421 -89.68 -44.60 -82.53
N THR A 422 -89.22 -43.36 -82.38
CA THR A 422 -89.90 -42.17 -82.90
C THR A 422 -89.88 -42.17 -84.42
N GLU A 423 -88.71 -42.43 -85.03
CA GLU A 423 -88.57 -42.46 -86.48
C GLU A 423 -89.33 -43.63 -87.13
N ALA A 424 -89.38 -44.79 -86.45
CA ALA A 424 -90.21 -45.92 -86.88
C ALA A 424 -91.70 -45.58 -86.83
N LYS A 425 -92.19 -44.96 -85.75
CA LYS A 425 -93.59 -44.53 -85.60
C LYS A 425 -93.98 -43.51 -86.67
N ASP A 426 -93.13 -42.52 -86.93
CA ASP A 426 -93.39 -41.48 -87.93
C ASP A 426 -93.44 -42.04 -89.36
N LYS A 427 -92.51 -42.93 -89.74
CA LYS A 427 -92.56 -43.62 -91.04
C LYS A 427 -93.82 -44.46 -91.19
N LEU A 428 -94.25 -45.16 -90.14
CA LEU A 428 -95.45 -46.00 -90.18
C LEU A 428 -96.72 -45.16 -90.35
N LYS A 429 -96.80 -44.03 -89.63
CA LYS A 429 -97.89 -43.06 -89.72
C LYS A 429 -97.96 -42.41 -91.11
N GLN A 430 -96.83 -42.03 -91.69
CA GLN A 430 -96.77 -41.51 -93.07
C GLN A 430 -97.26 -42.53 -94.11
N LYS A 431 -96.86 -43.80 -93.97
CA LYS A 431 -97.31 -44.87 -94.87
C LYS A 431 -98.81 -45.15 -94.74
N GLN A 432 -99.36 -45.13 -93.52
CA GLN A 432 -100.81 -45.24 -93.28
C GLN A 432 -101.58 -44.08 -93.93
N LEU A 433 -101.11 -42.84 -93.78
CA LEU A 433 -101.72 -41.66 -94.43
C LEU A 433 -101.72 -41.77 -95.95
N HIS A 434 -100.61 -42.23 -96.55
CA HIS A 434 -100.55 -42.51 -97.99
C HIS A 434 -101.56 -43.58 -98.42
N PHE A 435 -101.69 -44.66 -97.64
CA PHE A 435 -102.62 -45.76 -97.93
C PHE A 435 -104.08 -45.28 -97.97
N VAL A 436 -104.51 -44.50 -96.97
CA VAL A 436 -105.86 -43.92 -96.93
C VAL A 436 -106.10 -43.03 -98.15
N LYS A 437 -105.13 -42.15 -98.47
CA LYS A 437 -105.23 -41.23 -99.62
C LYS A 437 -105.36 -41.95 -100.97
N TYR A 438 -104.70 -43.10 -101.15
CA TYR A 438 -104.85 -43.93 -102.35
C TYR A 438 -106.19 -44.68 -102.39
N GLY A 439 -106.71 -45.10 -101.23
CA GLY A 439 -108.05 -45.68 -101.11
C GLY A 439 -109.14 -44.71 -101.58
N ASP A 440 -109.13 -43.48 -101.06
CA ASP A 440 -110.12 -42.45 -101.41
C ASP A 440 -110.05 -42.07 -102.90
N LYS A 441 -108.83 -41.99 -103.46
CA LYS A 441 -108.63 -41.68 -104.88
C LYS A 441 -109.20 -42.77 -105.79
N LEU A 442 -109.03 -44.04 -105.42
CA LEU A 442 -109.57 -45.16 -106.19
C LEU A 442 -111.10 -45.10 -106.24
N GLN A 443 -111.75 -44.81 -105.10
CA GLN A 443 -113.21 -44.72 -104.98
C GLN A 443 -113.78 -43.57 -105.83
N TYR A 444 -113.14 -42.41 -105.82
CA TYR A 444 -113.56 -41.26 -106.62
C TYR A 444 -113.43 -41.51 -108.14
N GLU A 445 -112.29 -42.02 -108.60
CA GLU A 445 -112.02 -42.29 -110.02
C GLU A 445 -112.95 -43.37 -110.60
N THR A 446 -113.28 -44.39 -109.81
CA THR A 446 -114.22 -45.44 -110.23
C THR A 446 -115.64 -44.90 -110.40
N GLN A 447 -116.13 -44.07 -109.48
CA GLN A 447 -117.45 -43.43 -109.61
C GLN A 447 -117.54 -42.52 -110.83
N HIS A 448 -116.51 -41.70 -111.06
CA HIS A 448 -116.51 -40.74 -112.17
C HIS A 448 -116.50 -41.44 -113.54
N LYS A 449 -115.75 -42.53 -113.66
CA LYS A 449 -115.68 -43.33 -114.89
C LYS A 449 -116.99 -44.06 -115.19
N LEU A 450 -117.69 -44.54 -114.15
CA LEU A 450 -118.99 -45.21 -114.30
C LEU A 450 -120.09 -44.24 -114.76
N GLN A 451 -120.08 -43.00 -114.26
CA GLN A 451 -121.02 -41.97 -114.70
C GLN A 451 -120.82 -41.59 -116.18
N HIS A 452 -119.57 -41.52 -116.64
CA HIS A 452 -119.25 -41.15 -118.01
C HIS A 452 -119.75 -42.19 -119.03
N GLU A 453 -119.57 -43.49 -118.74
CA GLU A 453 -120.05 -44.56 -119.63
C GLU A 453 -121.59 -44.64 -119.69
N ASN A 454 -122.28 -44.40 -118.57
CA ASN A 454 -123.75 -44.30 -118.56
C ASN A 454 -124.26 -43.15 -119.43
N HIS A 455 -123.57 -42.00 -119.43
CA HIS A 455 -123.93 -40.88 -120.30
C HIS A 455 -123.75 -41.23 -121.79
N ARG A 456 -122.69 -41.97 -122.13
CA ARG A 456 -122.42 -42.45 -123.50
C ARG A 456 -123.51 -43.37 -124.03
N LEU A 457 -123.97 -44.31 -123.20
CA LEU A 457 -125.06 -45.22 -123.54
C LEU A 457 -126.36 -44.48 -123.89
N LYS A 458 -126.69 -43.43 -123.13
CA LYS A 458 -127.92 -42.65 -123.31
C LYS A 458 -127.92 -41.85 -124.62
N LEU A 459 -126.76 -41.35 -125.04
CA LEU A 459 -126.60 -40.66 -126.33
C LEU A 459 -126.78 -41.61 -127.53
N GLN A 460 -126.31 -42.85 -127.41
CA GLN A 460 -126.49 -43.85 -128.47
C GLN A 460 -127.96 -44.27 -128.63
N GLU A 461 -128.70 -44.35 -127.52
CA GLU A 461 -130.14 -44.67 -127.51
C GLU A 461 -130.96 -43.62 -128.29
N MET A 462 -130.71 -42.33 -128.07
CA MET A 462 -131.38 -41.23 -128.80
C MET A 462 -131.07 -41.23 -130.30
N SER A 463 -129.86 -41.66 -130.70
CA SER A 463 -129.48 -41.75 -132.12
C SER A 463 -130.20 -42.88 -132.86
N ILE A 464 -130.62 -43.93 -132.15
CA ILE A 464 -131.35 -45.05 -132.75
C ILE A 464 -132.81 -44.66 -133.02
N GLU A 465 -133.43 -43.87 -132.14
CA GLU A 465 -134.81 -43.38 -132.33
C GLU A 465 -134.97 -42.43 -133.52
N ALA A 466 -133.95 -41.64 -133.85
CA ALA A 466 -134.02 -40.63 -134.91
C ALA A 466 -134.07 -41.22 -136.33
N ASN A 467 -133.62 -42.48 -136.52
CA ASN A 467 -133.45 -43.09 -137.85
C ASN A 467 -134.51 -44.16 -138.18
N ASN A 468 -135.68 -44.11 -137.52
CA ASN A 468 -136.79 -45.03 -137.79
C ASN A 468 -137.53 -44.68 -139.11
N PRO A 469 -137.56 -45.59 -140.11
CA PRO A 469 -138.09 -45.34 -141.45
C PRO A 469 -139.60 -45.05 -141.54
N GLU A 470 -140.42 -45.38 -140.53
CA GLU A 470 -141.86 -45.04 -140.56
C GLU A 470 -142.13 -43.54 -140.39
N LYS A 471 -141.29 -42.82 -139.65
CA LYS A 471 -141.49 -41.37 -139.43
C LYS A 471 -141.16 -40.52 -140.66
N LEU A 472 -140.39 -41.06 -141.60
CA LEU A 472 -139.99 -40.35 -142.83
C LEU A 472 -141.12 -40.28 -143.87
N LEU A 473 -142.00 -41.29 -143.91
CA LEU A 473 -143.17 -41.33 -144.82
C LEU A 473 -144.29 -40.36 -144.40
N LEU A 474 -144.37 -39.97 -143.12
CA LEU A 474 -145.32 -38.98 -142.58
C LEU A 474 -145.04 -37.52 -142.99
N ARG A 475 -143.84 -37.21 -143.52
CA ARG A 475 -143.42 -35.84 -143.89
C ARG A 475 -143.57 -35.51 -145.38
N GLY A 476 -144.20 -36.39 -146.18
CA GLY A 476 -144.51 -36.12 -147.59
C GLY A 476 -143.46 -36.59 -148.60
N TYR A 477 -142.48 -37.41 -148.18
CA TYR A 477 -141.48 -37.98 -149.08
C TYR A 477 -142.03 -39.24 -149.77
N THR A 478 -141.87 -39.34 -151.09
CA THR A 478 -142.31 -40.48 -151.91
C THR A 478 -141.16 -41.45 -152.20
N LEU A 479 -141.44 -42.74 -152.34
CA LEU A 479 -140.47 -43.75 -152.77
C LEU A 479 -140.62 -44.04 -154.26
N THR A 480 -139.58 -43.77 -155.04
CA THR A 480 -139.58 -43.96 -156.51
C THR A 480 -138.82 -45.23 -156.89
N LEU A 481 -139.44 -46.13 -157.67
CA LEU A 481 -138.90 -47.44 -158.05
C LEU A 481 -138.98 -47.71 -159.56
N VAL A 482 -137.99 -48.44 -160.09
CA VAL A 482 -138.02 -49.08 -161.42
C VAL A 482 -137.72 -50.57 -161.22
N ASN A 483 -138.61 -51.44 -161.70
CA ASN A 483 -138.53 -52.91 -161.56
C ASN A 483 -138.34 -53.43 -160.12
N GLY A 484 -138.98 -52.79 -159.13
CA GLY A 484 -138.87 -53.17 -157.71
C GLY A 484 -137.58 -52.75 -157.00
N ARG A 485 -136.69 -51.95 -157.65
CA ARG A 485 -135.50 -51.34 -157.03
C ARG A 485 -135.65 -49.82 -156.91
N ILE A 486 -135.26 -49.29 -155.74
CA ILE A 486 -135.35 -47.87 -155.39
C ILE A 486 -134.32 -47.10 -156.20
N ILE A 487 -134.78 -46.07 -156.90
CA ILE A 487 -133.95 -45.24 -157.77
C ILE A 487 -133.53 -44.01 -156.99
N LYS A 488 -132.23 -43.72 -156.99
CA LYS A 488 -131.67 -42.52 -156.32
C LYS A 488 -131.01 -41.55 -157.29
N SER A 489 -130.82 -41.97 -158.54
CA SER A 489 -130.07 -41.24 -159.54
C SER A 489 -130.71 -41.42 -160.90
N ILE A 490 -130.77 -40.34 -161.67
CA ILE A 490 -131.34 -40.28 -163.03
C ILE A 490 -130.65 -41.26 -163.99
N LYS A 491 -129.39 -41.63 -163.69
CA LYS A 491 -128.58 -42.59 -164.47
C LYS A 491 -129.10 -44.02 -164.46
N GLU A 492 -130.02 -44.32 -163.56
CA GLU A 492 -130.65 -45.64 -163.42
C GLU A 492 -131.95 -45.75 -164.24
N THR A 493 -132.35 -44.70 -164.98
CA THR A 493 -133.57 -44.66 -165.81
C THR A 493 -133.26 -44.40 -167.28
N LYS A 494 -134.03 -45.00 -168.21
CA LYS A 494 -133.86 -44.82 -169.67
C LYS A 494 -135.18 -44.38 -170.34
N ASN A 495 -135.07 -43.77 -171.52
CA ASN A 495 -136.22 -43.31 -172.26
C ASN A 495 -137.14 -44.47 -172.68
N GLY A 496 -138.42 -44.36 -172.31
CA GLY A 496 -139.45 -45.39 -172.50
C GLY A 496 -139.79 -46.22 -171.25
N ASP A 497 -139.01 -46.15 -170.17
CA ASP A 497 -139.26 -46.95 -168.96
C ASP A 497 -140.46 -46.45 -168.12
N VAL A 498 -141.18 -47.39 -167.49
CA VAL A 498 -142.31 -47.10 -166.58
C VAL A 498 -141.85 -47.07 -165.12
N ILE A 499 -141.93 -45.91 -164.49
CA ILE A 499 -141.54 -45.60 -163.11
C ILE A 499 -142.74 -45.79 -162.18
N GLN A 500 -142.53 -46.41 -161.02
CA GLN A 500 -143.55 -46.58 -159.98
C GLN A 500 -143.24 -45.70 -158.76
N THR A 501 -144.18 -44.82 -158.38
CA THR A 501 -144.04 -43.94 -157.21
C THR A 501 -144.98 -44.41 -156.11
N ARG A 502 -144.42 -44.80 -154.96
CA ARG A 502 -145.15 -45.32 -153.80
C ARG A 502 -145.32 -44.23 -152.74
N MET A 503 -146.58 -43.94 -152.44
CA MET A 503 -147.01 -43.00 -151.41
C MET A 503 -147.62 -43.77 -150.22
N GLN A 504 -148.03 -43.03 -149.19
CA GLN A 504 -148.63 -43.60 -147.98
C GLN A 504 -149.88 -44.44 -148.27
N ASP A 505 -150.71 -43.99 -149.21
CA ASP A 505 -152.05 -44.49 -149.48
C ASP A 505 -152.18 -45.23 -150.82
N GLY A 506 -151.15 -45.18 -151.67
CA GLY A 506 -151.24 -45.78 -152.99
C GLY A 506 -149.96 -45.78 -153.81
N THR A 507 -150.06 -46.31 -155.03
CA THR A 507 -148.95 -46.39 -155.99
C THR A 507 -149.35 -45.85 -157.36
N LEU A 508 -148.54 -44.98 -157.95
CA LEU A 508 -148.71 -44.38 -159.28
C LEU A 508 -147.68 -44.96 -160.27
N HIS A 509 -148.02 -44.98 -161.57
CA HIS A 509 -147.12 -45.41 -162.65
C HIS A 509 -147.00 -44.29 -163.70
N SER A 510 -145.77 -43.92 -164.07
CA SER A 510 -145.45 -42.85 -165.03
C SER A 510 -144.43 -43.34 -166.06
N MET A 511 -144.43 -42.84 -167.30
CA MET A 511 -143.47 -43.24 -168.35
C MET A 511 -142.44 -42.13 -168.60
N VAL A 512 -141.16 -42.49 -168.75
CA VAL A 512 -140.03 -41.54 -168.99
C VAL A 512 -139.98 -41.13 -170.47
N VAL A 513 -140.04 -39.82 -170.74
CA VAL A 513 -140.05 -39.24 -172.11
C VAL A 513 -138.76 -38.51 -172.47
N ASN A 514 -138.07 -37.90 -171.49
CA ASN A 514 -136.78 -37.24 -171.70
C ASN A 514 -135.98 -37.20 -170.39
N ILE A 515 -134.65 -37.13 -170.49
CA ILE A 515 -133.73 -37.03 -169.35
C ILE A 515 -132.70 -35.92 -169.63
N ASP A 516 -132.69 -34.87 -168.80
CA ASP A 516 -131.72 -33.78 -168.83
C ASP A 516 -130.76 -33.93 -167.63
N GLU A 517 -129.45 -33.72 -167.84
CA GLU A 517 -128.40 -33.75 -166.81
C GLU A 517 -127.94 -32.33 -166.45
N ASP A 518 -127.92 -31.99 -165.15
CA ASP A 518 -127.39 -30.72 -164.61
C ASP A 518 -126.00 -30.91 -163.96
N ASP A 519 -125.14 -29.88 -164.10
CA ASP A 519 -123.82 -29.75 -163.45
C ASP A 519 -123.94 -29.21 -162.01
N GLU A 520 -123.79 -30.08 -161.00
CA GLU A 520 -123.02 -29.96 -159.73
C GLU A 520 -123.30 -31.15 -158.79
#